data_AF-A0A1H9GD47-F1
#
_entry.id   AF-A0A1H9GD47-F1
#
_cell.length_a   1.000
_cell.length_b   1.000
_cell.length_c   1.000
_cell.angle_alpha   90.00
_cell.angle_beta   90.00
_cell.angle_gamma   90.00
#
_symmetry.space_group_name_H-M   'P 1'
#
loop_
_entity.id
_entity.type
_entity.pdbx_description
1 polymer ?
#
loop_
_entity_poly.entity_id
_entity_poly.type
_entity_poly.pdbx_seq_one_letter_code
_entity_poly.pdbx_strand_id
1 'polypeptide(L)'
;MFVMHTVDDLWDHIAYVLGYAPDRFPYRDFLPDDQQMTLGRAFEQLHEGIAIAYPEARSEQKRQELHAILDQSHAAYRSGEEIAAGKFLNEFESQIFKR
;
A
#
# COMPACT_ATOMS: atom_id res chain seq x y z
N MET A 1 -2.15 0.13 -15.67
CA MET A 1 -2.68 -0.14 -14.33
C MET A 1 -1.58 -0.86 -13.56
N PHE A 2 -1.31 -0.49 -12.32
CA PHE A 2 -0.36 -1.22 -11.50
C PHE A 2 -0.98 -2.60 -11.19
N VAL A 3 -0.27 -3.68 -11.46
CA VAL A 3 -0.78 -5.04 -11.24
C VAL A 3 0.18 -5.74 -10.28
N MET A 4 -0.36 -6.22 -9.16
CA MET A 4 0.40 -6.82 -8.08
C MET A 4 0.60 -8.32 -8.38
N HIS A 5 1.82 -8.72 -8.79
CA HIS A 5 2.14 -10.12 -9.12
C HIS A 5 3.27 -10.70 -8.28
N THR A 6 4.19 -9.85 -7.85
CA THR A 6 5.44 -10.25 -7.19
C THR A 6 5.73 -9.37 -5.97
N VAL A 7 6.71 -9.81 -5.18
CA VAL A 7 7.23 -9.03 -4.06
C VAL A 7 7.93 -7.76 -4.54
N ASP A 8 8.53 -7.77 -5.73
CA ASP A 8 9.16 -6.59 -6.33
C ASP A 8 8.10 -5.56 -6.75
N ASP A 9 6.96 -6.00 -7.30
CA ASP A 9 5.83 -5.10 -7.59
C ASP A 9 5.33 -4.43 -6.31
N LEU A 10 5.29 -5.16 -5.19
CA LEU A 10 4.90 -4.60 -3.90
C LEU A 10 5.89 -3.55 -3.41
N TRP A 11 7.19 -3.81 -3.55
CA TRP A 11 8.23 -2.84 -3.22
C TRP A 11 8.06 -1.54 -4.02
N ASP A 12 7.92 -1.65 -5.34
CA ASP A 12 7.73 -0.50 -6.22
C ASP A 12 6.44 0.26 -5.91
N HIS A 13 5.37 -0.45 -5.56
CA HIS A 13 4.10 0.17 -5.19
C HIS A 13 4.19 0.93 -3.87
N ILE A 14 4.90 0.42 -2.86
CA ILE A 14 5.13 1.13 -1.60
C ILE A 14 5.83 2.47 -1.87
N ALA A 15 6.90 2.45 -2.67
CA ALA A 15 7.62 3.66 -3.05
C ALA A 15 6.72 4.64 -3.83
N TYR A 16 5.88 4.13 -4.73
CA TYR A 16 4.89 4.92 -5.46
C TYR A 16 3.87 5.58 -4.51
N VAL A 17 3.31 4.85 -3.55
CA VAL A 17 2.37 5.41 -2.57
C VAL A 17 3.03 6.46 -1.68
N LEU A 18 4.25 6.21 -1.19
CA LEU A 18 5.03 7.20 -0.41
C LEU A 18 5.27 8.50 -1.18
N GLY A 19 5.50 8.42 -2.50
CA GLY A 19 5.78 9.59 -3.34
C GLY A 19 4.55 10.42 -3.70
N TYR A 20 3.36 9.82 -3.76
CA TYR A 20 2.17 10.45 -4.34
C TYR A 20 0.96 10.54 -3.42
N ALA A 21 0.89 9.78 -2.33
CA ALA A 21 -0.20 9.91 -1.37
C ALA A 21 -0.17 11.30 -0.68
N PRO A 22 -1.34 11.83 -0.26
CA PRO A 22 -2.66 11.22 -0.37
C PRO A 22 -3.36 11.41 -1.72
N ASP A 23 -3.02 12.44 -2.50
CA ASP A 23 -3.85 12.94 -3.60
C ASP A 23 -3.08 13.36 -4.86
N ARG A 24 -1.77 13.12 -4.91
CA ARG A 24 -0.90 13.56 -6.02
C ARG A 24 -0.62 12.45 -7.03
N PHE A 25 -1.41 11.39 -7.04
CA PHE A 25 -1.24 10.30 -7.99
C PHE A 25 -1.30 10.83 -9.44
N PRO A 26 -0.34 10.46 -10.30
CA PRO A 26 -0.32 10.94 -11.68
C PRO A 26 -1.57 10.49 -12.44
N TYR A 27 -2.25 11.46 -13.05
CA TYR A 27 -3.35 11.21 -13.97
C TYR A 27 -2.86 10.50 -15.24
N ARG A 28 -3.61 9.50 -15.70
CA ARG A 28 -3.31 8.74 -16.92
C ARG A 28 -4.41 8.99 -17.94
N ASP A 29 -4.07 9.72 -19.00
CA ASP A 29 -4.97 10.09 -20.10
C ASP A 29 -5.58 8.90 -20.87
N PHE A 30 -4.90 7.75 -20.83
CA PHE A 30 -5.37 6.49 -21.40
C PHE A 30 -6.30 5.68 -20.46
N LEU A 31 -6.54 6.14 -19.23
CA LEU A 31 -7.48 5.50 -18.29
C LEU A 31 -8.73 6.36 -18.12
N PRO A 32 -9.93 5.76 -18.05
CA PRO A 32 -11.11 6.50 -17.63
C PRO A 32 -11.02 6.93 -16.16
N ASP A 33 -11.84 7.90 -15.75
CA ASP A 33 -11.80 8.51 -14.41
C ASP A 33 -12.00 7.49 -13.29
N ASP A 34 -12.91 6.53 -13.51
CA ASP A 34 -13.16 5.41 -12.60
C ASP A 34 -12.02 4.39 -12.57
N GLN A 35 -11.01 4.51 -13.44
CA GLN A 35 -9.81 3.68 -13.46
C GLN A 35 -8.55 4.40 -12.94
N GLN A 36 -8.65 5.69 -12.63
CA GLN A 36 -7.53 6.44 -12.08
C GLN A 36 -7.09 5.87 -10.74
N MET A 37 -5.82 6.12 -10.41
CA MET A 37 -5.30 5.77 -9.11
C MET A 37 -5.85 6.75 -8.07
N THR A 38 -6.37 6.21 -6.98
CA THR A 38 -6.84 6.95 -5.81
C THR A 38 -6.14 6.41 -4.57
N LEU A 39 -6.21 7.16 -3.46
CA LEU A 39 -5.70 6.68 -2.18
C LEU A 39 -6.28 5.31 -1.82
N GLY A 40 -7.60 5.12 -1.99
CA GLY A 40 -8.27 3.86 -1.67
C GLY A 40 -7.70 2.70 -2.50
N ARG A 41 -7.56 2.88 -3.82
CA ARG A 41 -7.01 1.85 -4.72
C ARG A 41 -5.54 1.55 -4.45
N ALA A 42 -4.78 2.59 -4.12
CA ALA A 42 -3.38 2.44 -3.73
C ALA A 42 -3.27 1.50 -2.52
N PHE A 43 -4.11 1.69 -1.50
CA PHE A 43 -4.13 0.84 -0.31
C PHE A 43 -4.73 -0.55 -0.55
N GLU A 44 -5.75 -0.69 -1.40
CA GLU A 44 -6.26 -2.00 -1.83
C GLU A 44 -5.14 -2.87 -2.42
N GLN A 45 -4.31 -2.31 -3.29
CA GLN A 45 -3.17 -3.04 -3.87
C GLN A 45 -2.07 -3.36 -2.85
N LEU A 46 -1.81 -2.49 -1.88
CA LEU A 46 -0.88 -2.80 -0.79
C LEU A 46 -1.36 -4.00 0.03
N HIS A 47 -2.67 -4.09 0.29
CA HIS A 47 -3.27 -5.23 0.96
C HIS A 47 -3.19 -6.52 0.13
N GLU A 48 -3.41 -6.45 -1.18
CA GLU A 48 -3.20 -7.60 -2.08
C GLU A 48 -1.75 -8.10 -2.05
N GLY A 49 -0.79 -7.18 -2.02
CA GLY A 49 0.63 -7.52 -1.95
C GLY A 49 1.03 -8.30 -0.69
N ILE A 50 0.35 -8.09 0.44
CA ILE A 50 0.60 -8.88 1.66
C ILE A 50 0.37 -10.38 1.41
N ALA A 51 -0.67 -10.74 0.66
CA ALA A 51 -0.96 -12.13 0.33
C ALA A 51 0.08 -12.74 -0.61
N ILE A 52 0.71 -11.93 -1.46
CA ILE A 52 1.81 -12.34 -2.34
C ILE A 52 3.10 -12.55 -1.54
N ALA A 53 3.42 -11.62 -0.64
CA ALA A 53 4.64 -11.69 0.17
C ALA A 53 4.62 -12.86 1.18
N TYR A 54 3.43 -13.19 1.69
CA TYR A 54 3.24 -14.25 2.68
C TYR A 54 2.09 -15.18 2.29
N PRO A 55 2.28 -16.07 1.31
CA PRO A 55 1.20 -16.93 0.80
C PRO A 55 0.85 -18.09 1.74
N GLU A 56 1.73 -18.46 2.68
CA GLU A 56 1.53 -19.67 3.47
C GLU A 56 0.53 -19.46 4.62
N ALA A 57 -0.25 -20.50 4.95
CA ALA A 57 -1.23 -20.44 6.05
C ALA A 57 -0.60 -20.10 7.41
N ARG A 58 0.64 -20.55 7.67
CA ARG A 58 1.38 -20.24 8.91
C ARG A 58 1.66 -18.74 9.11
N SER A 59 1.59 -17.95 8.05
CA SER A 59 1.89 -16.52 8.06
C SER A 59 0.64 -15.66 8.35
N GLU A 60 -0.49 -16.27 8.73
CA GLU A 60 -1.75 -15.56 9.02
C GLU A 60 -1.59 -14.42 10.02
N GLN A 61 -0.94 -14.68 11.16
CA GLN A 61 -0.69 -13.67 12.18
C GLN A 61 0.13 -12.49 11.62
N LYS A 62 1.16 -12.79 10.82
CA LYS A 62 1.99 -11.76 10.18
C LYS A 62 1.18 -10.93 9.18
N ARG A 63 0.31 -11.56 8.39
CA ARG A 63 -0.59 -10.83 7.48
C ARG A 63 -1.51 -9.89 8.26
N GLN A 64 -2.13 -10.36 9.33
CA GLN A 64 -3.03 -9.53 10.16
C GLN A 64 -2.32 -8.29 10.72
N GLU A 65 -1.08 -8.45 11.21
CA GLU A 65 -0.26 -7.33 11.69
C GLU A 65 0.02 -6.32 10.57
N LEU A 66 0.38 -6.79 9.39
CA LEU A 66 0.66 -5.92 8.24
C LEU A 66 -0.59 -5.20 7.73
N HIS A 67 -1.75 -5.88 7.68
CA HIS A 67 -3.02 -5.25 7.33
C HIS A 67 -3.38 -4.15 8.33
N ALA A 68 -3.19 -4.38 9.64
CA ALA A 68 -3.47 -3.38 10.66
C ALA A 68 -2.62 -2.11 10.53
N ILE A 69 -1.34 -2.23 10.14
CA ILE A 69 -0.47 -1.07 9.90
C ILE A 69 -0.95 -0.28 8.68
N LEU A 70 -1.34 -0.97 7.61
CA LEU A 70 -1.90 -0.32 6.42
C LEU A 70 -3.23 0.40 6.74
N ASP A 71 -4.10 -0.20 7.54
CA ASP A 71 -5.36 0.42 7.97
C ASP A 71 -5.09 1.72 8.76
N GLN A 72 -4.09 1.71 9.65
CA GLN A 72 -3.67 2.90 10.39
C GLN A 72 -3.11 3.99 9.47
N SER A 73 -2.25 3.63 8.52
CA SER A 73 -1.70 4.56 7.53
C SER A 73 -2.80 5.17 6.67
N HIS A 74 -3.73 4.36 6.17
CA HIS A 74 -4.86 4.81 5.36
C HIS A 74 -5.77 5.76 6.14
N ALA A 75 -6.11 5.42 7.38
CA ALA A 75 -6.93 6.27 8.24
C ALA A 75 -6.25 7.61 8.53
N ALA A 76 -4.94 7.62 8.76
CA ALA A 76 -4.16 8.84 8.96
C ALA A 76 -4.16 9.73 7.70
N TYR A 77 -3.93 9.17 6.50
CA TYR A 77 -4.03 9.93 5.24
C TYR A 77 -5.42 10.52 5.05
N ARG A 78 -6.48 9.75 5.30
CA ARG A 78 -7.87 10.21 5.20
C ARG A 78 -8.23 11.31 6.20
N SER A 79 -7.50 11.40 7.30
CA SER A 79 -7.69 12.40 8.36
C SER A 79 -6.78 13.63 8.19
N GLY A 80 -5.96 13.67 7.13
CA GLY A 80 -5.00 14.75 6.87
C GLY A 80 -3.72 14.67 7.69
N GLU A 81 -3.49 13.57 8.41
CA GLU A 81 -2.29 13.36 9.24
C GLU A 81 -1.13 12.76 8.40
N GLU A 82 -0.72 13.44 7.32
CA GLU A 82 0.22 12.91 6.32
C GLU A 82 1.55 12.41 6.93
N ILE A 83 2.10 13.13 7.92
CA ILE A 83 3.34 12.74 8.59
C ILE A 83 3.16 11.42 9.35
N ALA A 84 2.03 11.25 10.05
CA ALA A 84 1.73 10.01 10.76
C ALA A 84 1.49 8.86 9.77
N ALA A 85 0.73 9.15 8.71
CA ALA A 85 0.45 8.19 7.65
C ALA A 85 1.72 7.64 6.99
N GLY A 86 2.66 8.53 6.63
CA GLY A 86 3.96 8.16 6.07
C GLY A 86 4.81 7.36 7.06
N LYS A 87 4.76 7.65 8.36
CA LYS A 87 5.45 6.84 9.38
C LYS A 87 4.94 5.40 9.40
N PHE A 88 3.61 5.21 9.41
CA PHE A 88 3.02 3.88 9.36
C PHE A 88 3.37 3.14 8.06
N LEU A 89 3.41 3.85 6.93
CA LEU A 89 3.77 3.22 5.65
C LEU A 89 5.25 2.77 5.60
N ASN A 90 6.16 3.56 6.16
CA ASN A 90 7.57 3.16 6.35
C ASN A 90 7.72 2.00 7.34
N GLU A 91 6.88 1.97 8.39
CA GLU A 91 6.83 0.84 9.31
C GLU A 91 6.37 -0.42 8.61
N PHE A 92 5.31 -0.34 7.79
CA PHE A 92 4.85 -1.44 6.95
C PHE A 92 5.97 -1.97 6.04
N GLU A 93 6.64 -1.09 5.29
CA GLU A 93 7.79 -1.44 4.43
C GLU A 93 8.89 -2.15 5.23
N SER A 94 9.25 -1.58 6.39
CA SER A 94 10.26 -2.15 7.26
C SER A 94 9.86 -3.54 7.75
N GLN A 95 8.59 -3.73 8.12
CA GLN A 95 8.08 -4.98 8.69
C GLN A 95 7.83 -6.08 7.65
N ILE A 96 7.48 -5.72 6.42
CA ILE A 96 7.18 -6.68 5.34
C ILE A 96 8.45 -7.24 4.72
N PHE A 97 9.55 -6.48 4.69
CA PHE A 97 10.81 -6.92 4.10
C PHE A 97 11.90 -7.31 5.12
N LYS A 98 11.68 -7.10 6.43
CA LYS A 98 12.57 -7.68 7.45
C LYS A 98 12.39 -9.19 7.52
N ARG A 99 13.51 -9.90 7.35
CA ARG A 99 13.63 -11.34 7.59
C ARG A 99 13.89 -11.64 9.06
#